data_AF-A0A830HBX7-F1
#
_entry.id   AF-A0A830HBX7-F1
#
_cell.length_a   1.000
_cell.length_b   1.000
_cell.length_c   1.000
_cell.angle_alpha   90.00
_cell.angle_beta   90.00
_cell.angle_gamma   90.00
#
_symmetry.space_group_name_H-M   'P 1'
#
loop_
_entity.id
_entity.type
_entity.pdbx_description
1 polymer ?
#
loop_
_entity_poly.entity_id
_entity_poly.type
_entity_poly.pdbx_seq_one_letter_code
_entity_poly.pdbx_strand_id
1 'polypeptide(L)'
;MALTTRVMRMQSQSQSQSQGVRCRTCTTMSSSTQRSRHLKKKNELNSSLALLASLVITVTPAAAHAVSIFEGNYADPKHPGCARAIASNGVVSGTDGTPGCENGEPQRPWNLSGKIFEDEKKIFIDFSPKGGPKDLTGEWVGNGVRFPDGNVWKKL
;
A
#
# COMPACT_ATOMS: atom_id res chain seq x y z
N MET A 1 33.74 44.63 -29.89
CA MET A 1 32.56 44.38 -30.74
C MET A 1 31.81 43.21 -30.13
N ALA A 2 30.64 43.47 -29.57
CA ALA A 2 29.80 42.46 -28.89
C ALA A 2 28.86 41.80 -29.92
N LEU A 3 28.73 40.48 -29.87
CA LEU A 3 27.62 39.77 -30.51
C LEU A 3 27.08 38.71 -29.56
N THR A 4 26.02 39.10 -28.87
CA THR A 4 25.06 38.27 -28.14
C THR A 4 24.20 37.54 -29.16
N THR A 5 23.98 36.22 -29.03
CA THR A 5 22.87 35.56 -29.73
C THR A 5 22.17 34.57 -28.81
N ARG A 6 20.85 34.61 -28.94
CA ARG A 6 19.78 34.36 -27.98
C ARG A 6 19.30 32.91 -28.09
N VAL A 7 19.11 32.25 -26.94
CA VAL A 7 18.50 30.92 -26.83
C VAL A 7 16.99 31.02 -27.08
N MET A 8 16.47 30.27 -28.05
CA MET A 8 15.03 30.11 -28.30
C MET A 8 14.50 28.85 -27.61
N ARG A 9 13.46 29.04 -26.79
CA ARG A 9 12.71 28.03 -26.05
C ARG A 9 11.53 27.57 -26.92
N MET A 10 11.49 26.30 -27.30
CA MET A 10 10.31 25.67 -27.91
C MET A 10 9.40 25.12 -26.80
N GLN A 11 8.15 25.58 -26.75
CA GLN A 11 7.08 24.99 -25.96
C GLN A 11 6.05 24.38 -26.93
N SER A 12 5.80 23.09 -26.77
CA SER A 12 4.74 22.34 -27.45
C SER A 12 3.55 22.26 -26.49
N GLN A 13 2.42 22.85 -26.86
CA GLN A 13 1.13 22.66 -26.19
C GLN A 13 0.08 22.38 -27.25
N SER A 14 -0.56 21.22 -27.12
CA SER A 14 -1.66 20.75 -27.95
C SER A 14 -2.92 20.62 -27.10
N GLN A 15 -4.06 20.83 -27.76
CA GLN A 15 -5.43 20.45 -27.37
C GLN A 15 -6.14 21.43 -26.41
N SER A 16 -7.44 21.65 -26.48
CA SER A 16 -8.50 21.42 -27.47
C SER A 16 -9.72 22.19 -26.94
N GLN A 17 -10.57 22.68 -27.83
CA GLN A 17 -11.77 23.46 -27.53
C GLN A 17 -12.87 22.63 -26.85
N SER A 18 -13.64 23.25 -25.96
CA SER A 18 -15.12 23.17 -26.01
C SER A 18 -15.76 24.29 -25.18
N GLN A 19 -16.72 24.97 -25.79
CA GLN A 19 -17.47 26.12 -25.25
C GLN A 19 -18.76 25.71 -24.53
N GLY A 20 -19.20 26.58 -23.60
CA GLY A 20 -20.61 26.84 -23.24
C GLY A 20 -21.27 25.79 -22.34
N VAL A 21 -22.14 26.08 -21.37
CA VAL A 21 -23.17 27.13 -21.28
C VAL A 21 -23.52 27.37 -19.80
N ARG A 22 -23.88 28.61 -19.46
CA ARG A 22 -24.27 29.13 -18.13
C ARG A 22 -25.71 28.75 -17.74
N CYS A 23 -25.96 28.57 -16.43
CA CYS A 23 -27.19 29.01 -15.74
C CYS A 23 -26.89 29.09 -14.22
N ARG A 24 -26.85 30.27 -13.58
CA ARG A 24 -27.92 30.91 -12.76
C ARG A 24 -28.50 29.92 -11.74
N THR A 25 -28.43 30.09 -10.41
CA THR A 25 -28.84 31.25 -9.60
C THR A 25 -28.44 31.01 -8.13
N CYS A 26 -28.22 32.09 -7.38
CA CYS A 26 -28.09 32.13 -5.91
C CYS A 26 -29.41 31.75 -5.22
N THR A 27 -29.39 30.94 -4.15
CA THR A 27 -30.26 31.16 -2.98
C THR A 27 -29.64 30.61 -1.70
N THR A 28 -29.67 31.47 -0.70
CA THR A 28 -29.38 31.36 0.73
C THR A 28 -30.11 30.24 1.48
N MET A 29 -29.48 29.80 2.57
CA MET A 29 -30.01 29.39 3.88
C MET A 29 -31.41 28.72 3.92
N SER A 30 -31.52 27.57 4.58
CA SER A 30 -32.31 27.45 5.81
C SER A 30 -32.38 26.03 6.35
N SER A 31 -32.26 25.98 7.67
CA SER A 31 -32.49 24.87 8.59
C SER A 31 -33.80 24.12 8.33
N SER A 32 -33.77 22.79 8.43
CA SER A 32 -34.95 21.99 8.76
C SER A 32 -34.74 21.31 10.11
N THR A 33 -35.17 22.03 11.13
CA THR A 33 -35.46 21.53 12.48
C THR A 33 -36.54 20.45 12.37
N GLN A 34 -36.18 19.17 12.43
CA GLN A 34 -37.18 18.11 12.64
C GLN A 34 -37.50 18.00 14.14
N ARG A 35 -38.45 18.85 14.54
CA ARG A 35 -39.13 18.87 15.83
C ARG A 35 -40.03 17.63 15.94
N SER A 36 -39.53 16.54 16.52
CA SER A 36 -40.42 15.45 16.96
C SER A 36 -40.96 15.75 18.35
N ARG A 37 -42.28 15.59 18.49
CA ARG A 37 -43.07 16.05 19.61
C ARG A 37 -42.79 15.24 20.87
N HIS A 38 -42.53 16.01 21.91
CA HIS A 38 -42.46 15.66 23.32
C HIS A 38 -43.66 14.82 23.78
N LEU A 39 -43.47 13.51 23.96
CA LEU A 39 -44.35 12.68 24.79
C LEU A 39 -43.82 12.76 26.23
N LYS A 40 -44.53 13.58 27.00
CA LYS A 40 -44.33 13.83 28.43
C LYS A 40 -44.70 12.55 29.20
N LYS A 41 -43.70 11.74 29.58
CA LYS A 41 -43.91 10.69 30.57
C LYS A 41 -43.34 11.17 31.90
N LYS A 42 -44.25 11.59 32.78
CA LYS A 42 -43.96 11.94 34.17
C LYS A 42 -43.39 10.71 34.85
N ASN A 43 -42.15 10.77 35.30
CA ASN A 43 -41.57 9.74 36.16
C ASN A 43 -41.36 10.37 37.53
N GLU A 44 -42.39 10.22 38.36
CA GLU A 44 -42.37 10.51 39.78
C GLU A 44 -41.27 9.68 40.47
N LEU A 45 -40.59 10.30 41.42
CA LEU A 45 -39.49 9.73 42.18
C LEU A 45 -39.94 8.55 43.05
N ASN A 46 -39.18 7.45 43.03
CA ASN A 46 -38.71 6.81 44.27
C ASN A 46 -37.82 5.57 44.03
N SER A 47 -36.95 5.38 45.02
CA SER A 47 -36.35 4.11 45.43
C SER A 47 -35.04 3.68 44.75
N SER A 48 -33.98 3.89 45.53
CA SER A 48 -32.63 3.37 45.37
C SER A 48 -32.62 1.86 45.12
N LEU A 49 -32.16 1.42 43.95
CA LEU A 49 -31.57 0.09 43.76
C LEU A 49 -30.53 0.18 42.64
N ALA A 50 -29.26 -0.01 43.01
CA ALA A 50 -28.13 0.04 42.10
C ALA A 50 -28.25 -1.06 41.03
N LEU A 51 -28.42 -0.67 39.77
CA LEU A 51 -28.22 -1.56 38.62
C LEU A 51 -26.85 -1.23 38.02
N LEU A 52 -25.85 -2.02 38.40
CA LEU A 52 -24.55 -2.06 37.76
C LEU A 52 -24.75 -2.52 36.31
N ALA A 53 -24.86 -1.57 35.37
CA ALA A 53 -24.85 -1.85 33.94
C ALA A 53 -23.48 -2.46 33.59
N SER A 54 -23.44 -3.78 33.47
CA SER A 54 -22.24 -4.52 33.12
C SER A 54 -21.85 -4.20 31.68
N LEU A 55 -20.84 -3.34 31.52
CA LEU A 55 -20.22 -3.05 30.23
C LEU A 55 -19.41 -4.29 29.81
N VAL A 56 -20.05 -5.19 29.07
CA VAL A 56 -19.36 -6.32 28.42
C VAL A 56 -18.52 -5.78 27.27
N ILE A 57 -17.22 -5.59 27.52
CA ILE A 57 -16.22 -5.26 26.51
C ILE A 57 -15.95 -6.56 25.73
N THR A 58 -16.52 -6.68 24.54
CA THR A 58 -16.17 -7.77 23.62
C THR A 58 -14.78 -7.49 23.06
N VAL A 59 -13.77 -8.19 23.59
CA VAL A 59 -12.42 -8.21 23.01
C VAL A 59 -12.47 -9.11 21.79
N THR A 60 -12.55 -8.52 20.59
CA THR A 60 -12.30 -9.27 19.35
C THR A 60 -10.80 -9.61 19.30
N PRO A 61 -10.40 -10.89 19.18
CA PRO A 61 -9.01 -11.22 18.95
C PRO A 61 -8.58 -10.62 17.61
N ALA A 62 -7.50 -9.85 17.60
CA ALA A 62 -6.83 -9.49 16.36
C ALA A 62 -6.35 -10.79 15.71
N ALA A 63 -6.75 -11.03 14.46
CA ALA A 63 -6.29 -12.18 13.71
C ALA A 63 -4.76 -12.14 13.65
N ALA A 64 -4.11 -13.05 14.37
CA ALA A 64 -2.68 -13.25 14.26
C ALA A 64 -2.40 -13.74 12.83
N HIS A 65 -1.73 -12.92 12.02
CA HIS A 65 -1.23 -13.39 10.73
C HIS A 65 -0.23 -14.52 10.99
N ALA A 66 -0.50 -15.69 10.40
CA ALA A 66 0.47 -16.78 10.41
C ALA A 66 1.75 -16.29 9.74
N VAL A 67 2.88 -16.44 10.43
CA VAL A 67 4.20 -16.08 9.90
C VAL A 67 4.54 -17.08 8.82
N SER A 68 4.67 -16.61 7.57
CA SER A 68 5.04 -17.47 6.46
C SER A 68 6.51 -17.89 6.56
N ILE A 69 6.85 -19.10 6.09
CA ILE A 69 8.26 -19.51 5.93
C ILE A 69 9.05 -18.56 5.01
N PHE A 70 8.34 -17.91 4.08
CA PHE A 70 8.89 -16.91 3.17
C PHE A 70 9.12 -15.56 3.83
N GLU A 71 8.56 -15.28 5.01
CA GLU A 71 8.75 -13.97 5.65
C GLU A 71 10.22 -13.75 6.03
N GLY A 72 10.78 -12.60 5.65
CA GLY A 72 12.14 -12.22 6.04
C GLY A 72 12.88 -11.37 5.00
N ASN A 73 14.16 -11.13 5.27
CA ASN A 73 15.07 -10.44 4.35
C ASN A 73 15.93 -11.45 3.59
N TYR A 74 16.29 -11.10 2.37
CA TYR A 74 16.98 -11.97 1.43
C TYR A 74 18.10 -11.23 0.69
N ALA A 75 19.24 -11.90 0.53
CA ALA A 75 20.28 -11.50 -0.39
C ALA A 75 19.97 -12.02 -1.80
N ASP A 76 19.88 -11.09 -2.76
CA ASP A 76 19.74 -11.37 -4.18
C ASP A 76 21.11 -11.22 -4.87
N PRO A 77 21.73 -12.31 -5.36
CA PRO A 77 23.03 -12.25 -6.03
C PRO A 77 23.09 -11.30 -7.24
N LYS A 78 21.94 -11.05 -7.89
CA LYS A 78 21.85 -10.11 -9.03
C LYS A 78 21.81 -8.65 -8.60
N HIS A 79 21.60 -8.38 -7.30
CA HIS A 79 21.55 -7.04 -6.73
C HIS A 79 22.37 -6.96 -5.42
N PRO A 80 23.71 -6.89 -5.52
CA PRO A 80 24.61 -6.88 -4.36
C PRO A 80 24.30 -5.73 -3.39
N GLY A 81 24.23 -6.07 -2.10
CA GLY A 81 23.87 -5.16 -1.01
C GLY A 81 22.40 -4.73 -0.95
N CYS A 82 21.60 -5.01 -1.98
CA CYS A 82 20.21 -4.56 -2.06
C CYS A 82 19.25 -5.66 -1.57
N ALA A 83 19.12 -5.77 -0.24
CA ALA A 83 18.28 -6.79 0.37
C ALA A 83 16.82 -6.72 -0.13
N ARG A 84 16.21 -7.90 -0.32
CA ARG A 84 14.80 -8.08 -0.66
C ARG A 84 14.05 -8.46 0.60
N ALA A 85 12.89 -7.90 0.86
CA ALA A 85 12.04 -8.29 1.97
C ALA A 85 10.76 -8.94 1.44
N ILE A 86 10.37 -10.07 2.03
CA ILE A 86 9.08 -10.71 1.78
C ILE A 86 8.30 -10.64 3.10
N ALA A 87 7.08 -10.11 3.04
CA ALA A 87 6.16 -10.07 4.17
C ALA A 87 5.31 -11.35 4.25
N SER A 88 4.68 -11.62 5.40
CA SER A 88 3.82 -12.80 5.61
C SER A 88 2.66 -12.90 4.62
N ASN A 89 2.20 -11.77 4.09
CA ASN A 89 1.14 -11.71 3.08
C ASN A 89 1.66 -11.89 1.64
N GLY A 90 2.94 -12.17 1.46
CA GLY A 90 3.58 -12.36 0.15
C GLY A 90 3.99 -11.09 -0.57
N VAL A 91 3.75 -9.89 0.00
CA VAL A 91 4.25 -8.64 -0.56
C VAL A 91 5.77 -8.63 -0.54
N VAL A 92 6.38 -8.25 -1.66
CA VAL A 92 7.84 -8.23 -1.83
C VAL A 92 8.31 -6.81 -2.04
N SER A 93 9.29 -6.38 -1.26
CA SER A 93 9.84 -5.02 -1.32
C SER A 93 11.36 -5.03 -1.34
N GLY A 94 11.95 -3.91 -1.70
CA GLY A 94 13.39 -3.73 -1.66
C GLY A 94 13.79 -2.41 -2.29
N THR A 95 15.10 -2.24 -2.45
CA THR A 95 15.69 -1.11 -3.17
C THR A 95 16.55 -1.61 -4.31
N ASP A 96 16.73 -0.80 -5.35
CA ASP A 96 17.75 -1.03 -6.37
C ASP A 96 18.69 0.17 -6.44
N GLY A 97 19.99 -0.07 -6.37
CA GLY A 97 21.04 0.89 -6.68
C GLY A 97 21.85 0.47 -7.91
N THR A 98 22.78 1.31 -8.34
CA THR A 98 23.68 1.02 -9.47
C THR A 98 25.09 1.46 -9.08
N PRO A 99 26.08 0.55 -9.00
CA PRO A 99 26.04 -0.87 -9.36
C PRO A 99 25.39 -1.80 -8.31
N GLY A 100 25.13 -1.31 -7.09
CA GLY A 100 24.53 -2.06 -6.00
C GLY A 100 24.07 -1.10 -4.90
N CYS A 101 24.00 -1.57 -3.66
CA CYS A 101 23.55 -0.77 -2.50
C CYS A 101 24.61 -0.67 -1.39
N GLU A 102 25.87 -1.02 -1.65
CA GLU A 102 26.91 -1.16 -0.62
C GLU A 102 27.72 0.12 -0.37
N ASN A 103 27.82 1.03 -1.34
CA ASN A 103 28.73 2.18 -1.30
C ASN A 103 28.00 3.53 -1.23
N GLY A 104 26.75 3.52 -0.78
CA GLY A 104 25.93 4.74 -0.65
C GLY A 104 25.38 5.25 -1.98
N GLU A 105 25.25 4.37 -2.98
CA GLU A 105 24.66 4.72 -4.27
C GLU A 105 23.19 5.15 -4.10
N PRO A 106 22.66 6.00 -5.01
CA PRO A 106 21.24 6.33 -5.01
C PRO A 106 20.37 5.08 -5.12
N GLN A 107 19.58 4.83 -4.08
CA GLN A 107 18.68 3.68 -4.00
C GLN A 107 17.26 4.07 -4.42
N ARG A 108 16.64 3.24 -5.26
CA ARG A 108 15.24 3.40 -5.68
C ARG A 108 14.39 2.33 -5.00
N PRO A 109 13.54 2.69 -4.03
CA PRO A 109 12.65 1.73 -3.39
C PRO A 109 11.56 1.27 -4.35
N TRP A 110 11.12 0.03 -4.18
CA TRP A 110 10.05 -0.57 -4.95
C TRP A 110 9.26 -1.57 -4.10
N ASN A 111 8.04 -1.84 -4.53
CA ASN A 111 7.14 -2.81 -3.90
C ASN A 111 6.37 -3.58 -4.98
N LEU A 112 6.28 -4.89 -4.82
CA LEU A 112 5.65 -5.83 -5.75
C LEU A 112 4.60 -6.66 -5.01
N SER A 113 3.53 -7.00 -5.73
CA SER A 113 2.57 -7.98 -5.26
C SER A 113 3.13 -9.39 -5.41
N GLY A 114 3.03 -10.17 -4.35
CA GLY A 114 3.24 -11.61 -4.41
C GLY A 114 2.10 -12.37 -3.73
N LYS A 115 2.05 -13.68 -3.98
CA LYS A 115 1.06 -14.59 -3.44
C LYS A 115 1.77 -15.88 -3.01
N ILE A 116 1.69 -16.21 -1.73
CA ILE A 116 2.17 -17.48 -1.20
C ILE A 116 1.12 -18.55 -1.52
N PHE A 117 1.56 -19.71 -2.00
CA PHE A 117 0.66 -20.83 -2.27
C PHE A 117 0.22 -21.53 -0.98
N GLU A 118 -0.92 -22.21 -1.03
CA GLU A 118 -1.49 -22.94 0.13
C GLU A 118 -0.58 -24.06 0.64
N ASP A 119 0.33 -24.56 -0.19
CA ASP A 119 1.33 -25.57 0.19
C ASP A 119 2.51 -24.99 0.98
N GLU A 120 2.56 -23.65 1.13
CA GLU A 120 3.64 -22.86 1.73
C GLU A 120 5.02 -23.16 1.16
N LYS A 121 5.13 -23.84 0.01
CA LYS A 121 6.40 -24.23 -0.61
C LYS A 121 6.74 -23.38 -1.81
N LYS A 122 5.76 -22.65 -2.35
CA LYS A 122 5.94 -21.77 -3.49
C LYS A 122 5.43 -20.37 -3.20
N ILE A 123 6.02 -19.40 -3.87
CA ILE A 123 5.59 -18.00 -3.87
C ILE A 123 5.58 -17.46 -5.30
N PHE A 124 4.47 -16.85 -5.69
CA PHE A 124 4.33 -16.10 -6.92
C PHE A 124 4.70 -14.63 -6.69
N ILE A 125 5.43 -14.01 -7.61
CA ILE A 125 5.78 -12.59 -7.56
C ILE A 125 5.59 -11.98 -8.95
N ASP A 126 4.84 -10.87 -9.02
CA ASP A 126 4.66 -10.10 -10.26
C ASP A 126 5.73 -9.01 -10.38
N PHE A 127 6.69 -9.20 -11.30
CA PHE A 127 7.75 -8.21 -11.58
C PHE A 127 7.37 -7.21 -12.68
N SER A 128 6.16 -7.27 -13.25
CA SER A 128 5.75 -6.36 -14.32
C SER A 128 5.80 -4.87 -13.97
N PRO A 129 5.56 -4.42 -12.72
CA PRO A 129 5.75 -3.02 -12.36
C PRO A 129 7.20 -2.53 -12.53
N LYS A 130 8.17 -3.46 -12.53
CA LYS A 130 9.59 -3.18 -12.76
C LYS A 130 10.03 -3.49 -14.20
N GLY A 131 9.11 -3.86 -15.09
CA GLY A 131 9.41 -4.28 -16.47
C GLY A 131 9.84 -5.74 -16.61
N GLY A 132 9.66 -6.56 -15.57
CA GLY A 132 9.97 -7.98 -15.58
C GLY A 132 8.79 -8.87 -16.01
N PRO A 133 8.97 -10.21 -15.97
CA PRO A 133 7.91 -11.17 -16.23
C PRO A 133 6.80 -11.08 -15.19
N LYS A 134 5.56 -11.33 -15.60
CA LYS A 134 4.40 -11.35 -14.71
C LYS A 134 4.35 -12.58 -13.81
N ASP A 135 4.92 -13.70 -14.26
CA ASP A 135 4.60 -15.02 -13.70
C ASP A 135 5.82 -15.75 -13.12
N LEU A 136 6.56 -15.07 -12.25
CA LEU A 136 7.73 -15.65 -11.60
C LEU A 136 7.32 -16.39 -10.33
N THR A 137 7.45 -17.73 -10.36
CA THR A 137 7.20 -18.59 -9.20
C THR A 137 8.52 -19.03 -8.58
N GLY A 138 8.76 -18.65 -7.34
CA GLY A 138 9.87 -19.10 -6.51
C GLY A 138 9.50 -20.34 -5.69
N GLU A 139 10.45 -21.26 -5.55
CA GLU A 139 10.32 -22.47 -4.72
C GLU A 139 11.18 -22.35 -3.47
N TRP A 140 10.64 -22.74 -2.32
CA TRP A 140 11.38 -22.79 -1.07
C TRP A 140 12.41 -23.93 -1.09
N VAL A 141 13.68 -23.59 -0.85
CA VAL A 141 14.79 -24.56 -0.86
C VAL A 141 15.41 -24.79 0.52
N GLY A 142 14.71 -24.42 1.59
CA GLY A 142 15.15 -24.59 2.98
C GLY A 142 15.86 -23.37 3.57
N ASN A 143 16.70 -22.69 2.80
CA ASN A 143 17.43 -21.48 3.22
C ASN A 143 17.17 -20.26 2.34
N GLY A 144 16.13 -20.29 1.52
CA GLY A 144 15.90 -19.28 0.51
C GLY A 144 14.82 -19.64 -0.49
N VAL A 145 14.72 -18.77 -1.51
CA VAL A 145 13.77 -18.91 -2.62
C VAL A 145 14.53 -19.07 -3.92
N ARG A 146 14.32 -20.19 -4.60
CA ARG A 146 14.90 -20.47 -5.92
C ARG A 146 13.90 -20.11 -7.01
N PHE A 147 14.34 -19.30 -7.97
CA PHE A 147 13.55 -18.91 -9.14
C PHE A 147 13.90 -19.78 -10.37
N PRO A 148 13.03 -19.83 -11.39
CA PRO A 148 13.22 -20.65 -12.59
C PRO A 148 14.41 -20.20 -13.46
N ASP A 149 14.85 -18.94 -13.32
CA ASP A 149 16.01 -18.38 -14.00
C ASP A 149 17.36 -18.79 -13.37
N GLY A 150 17.32 -19.64 -12.33
CA GLY A 150 18.48 -20.08 -11.57
C GLY A 150 18.93 -19.11 -10.48
N ASN A 151 18.28 -17.95 -10.33
CA ASN A 151 18.58 -17.05 -9.23
C ASN A 151 18.07 -17.64 -7.90
N VAL A 152 18.87 -17.49 -6.85
CA VAL A 152 18.51 -17.97 -5.50
C VAL A 152 18.66 -16.83 -4.52
N TRP A 153 17.54 -16.42 -3.97
CA TRP A 153 17.49 -15.45 -2.88
C TRP A 153 17.76 -16.17 -1.57
N LYS A 154 18.90 -15.88 -0.95
CA LYS A 154 19.30 -16.51 0.33
C LYS A 154 18.71 -15.71 1.47
N LYS A 155 18.02 -16.38 2.40
CA LYS A 155 17.50 -15.72 3.59
C LYS A 155 18.66 -15.23 4.47
N LEU A 156 18.55 -14.00 4.97
CA LEU A 156 19.54 -13.33 5.83
C LEU A 156 19.30 -13.65 7.32
#